data_AF-A0A954R5F0-F1
#
_entry.id   AF-A0A954R5F0-F1
#
_cell.length_a   1.000
_cell.length_b   1.000
_cell.length_c   1.000
_cell.angle_alpha   90.00
_cell.angle_beta   90.00
_cell.angle_gamma   90.00
#
_symmetry.space_group_name_H-M   'P 1'
#
loop_
_entity.id
_entity.type
_entity.pdbx_description
1 polymer ?
#
loop_
_entity_poly.entity_id
_entity_poly.type
_entity_poly.pdbx_seq_one_letter_code
_entity_poly.pdbx_strand_id
1 'polypeptide(L)'
;MLGIKEQHLQLTKQLTEFSERIVAVIGGSVPYETIARMLNHDGADELEKRWEQILQRTQQAEKRVEQLHLRQGELGQEMKQLAANNRLAESKLELTCVENQLRACAEHWQTLAVTTHLLDNVCEVYETERQPETLREASAFLSQLTEGKYLRIWTPLGKNQLRIDNATGQALPLEVLSRGTREAVFIALRLSLAAAYARRGVTLPLVLDDVLVNFDSVRAESAAKVLRDFASLGHQVVMFTCHEHIMRIFDDIGVQVRVLPHQGQPGEAEIFYPEPLVETAFVSQPEVEEAEPEVEIEEEIEEEYDPVAEEPEEVAEPVAEEPVAEEIEEEYEVEKPLPPPPKKPRSQPVRIEVIHQPEIDWLWYERNADTPQTGWVDSEENAADRSPPADLWWNRNQQQLVEDR
;
A
#
# COMPACT_ATOMS: atom_id res chain seq x y z
N MET A 1 108.68 86.02 -13.57
CA MET A 1 107.61 86.33 -14.55
C MET A 1 107.56 85.36 -15.74
N LEU A 2 108.67 84.80 -16.24
CA LEU A 2 108.63 83.81 -17.34
C LEU A 2 108.09 82.42 -16.94
N GLY A 3 108.48 81.87 -15.79
CA GLY A 3 108.07 80.50 -15.39
C GLY A 3 106.56 80.31 -15.15
N ILE A 4 105.84 81.37 -14.74
CA ILE A 4 104.39 81.33 -14.53
C ILE A 4 103.63 81.30 -15.87
N LYS A 5 104.13 81.99 -16.89
CA LYS A 5 103.54 81.96 -18.24
C LYS A 5 103.69 80.59 -18.91
N GLU A 6 104.82 79.95 -18.70
CA GLU A 6 105.11 78.63 -19.27
C GLU A 6 104.25 77.54 -18.61
N GLN A 7 104.06 77.61 -17.28
CA GLN A 7 103.11 76.76 -16.55
C GLN A 7 101.66 77.00 -17.00
N HIS A 8 101.25 78.25 -17.22
CA HIS A 8 99.89 78.56 -17.71
C HIS A 8 99.65 78.00 -19.12
N LEU A 9 100.66 78.02 -19.98
CA LEU A 9 100.59 77.51 -21.35
C LEU A 9 100.57 75.97 -21.39
N GLN A 10 101.27 75.31 -20.47
CA GLN A 10 101.18 73.86 -20.28
C GLN A 10 99.82 73.44 -19.71
N LEU A 11 99.30 74.14 -18.69
CA LEU A 11 97.99 73.87 -18.11
C LEU A 11 96.86 74.05 -19.14
N THR A 12 96.92 75.09 -19.97
CA THR A 12 95.92 75.30 -21.04
C THR A 12 95.97 74.23 -22.12
N LYS A 13 97.17 73.76 -22.53
CA LYS A 13 97.30 72.62 -23.45
C LYS A 13 96.73 71.32 -22.87
N GLN A 14 97.00 71.05 -21.60
CA GLN A 14 96.44 69.88 -20.92
C GLN A 14 94.90 69.97 -20.83
N LEU A 15 94.36 71.15 -20.54
CA LEU A 15 92.92 71.38 -20.47
C LEU A 15 92.25 71.14 -21.83
N THR A 16 92.85 71.60 -22.93
CA THR A 16 92.35 71.33 -24.28
C THR A 16 92.38 69.84 -24.62
N GLU A 17 93.48 69.14 -24.30
CA GLU A 17 93.60 67.70 -24.57
C GLU A 17 92.58 66.87 -23.77
N PHE A 18 92.36 67.21 -22.49
CA PHE A 18 91.34 66.54 -21.68
C PHE A 18 89.92 66.86 -22.17
N SER A 19 89.65 68.07 -22.65
CA SER A 19 88.34 68.42 -23.21
C SER A 19 88.00 67.63 -24.47
N GLU A 20 88.96 67.45 -25.38
CA GLU A 20 88.78 66.65 -26.61
C GLU A 20 88.53 65.17 -26.29
N ARG A 21 89.24 64.61 -25.31
CA ARG A 21 89.02 63.23 -24.84
C ARG A 21 87.62 63.04 -24.24
N ILE A 22 87.14 63.99 -23.45
CA ILE A 22 85.80 63.92 -22.86
C ILE A 22 84.75 63.88 -23.99
N VAL A 23 84.83 64.81 -24.95
CA VAL A 23 83.89 64.88 -26.09
C VAL A 23 83.89 63.56 -26.90
N ALA A 24 85.06 62.94 -27.10
CA ALA A 24 85.16 61.67 -27.83
C ALA A 24 84.45 60.49 -27.13
N VAL A 25 84.48 60.43 -25.79
CA VAL A 25 83.86 59.32 -25.01
C VAL A 25 82.33 59.41 -24.97
N ILE A 26 81.76 60.61 -25.00
CA ILE A 26 80.31 60.83 -24.85
C ILE A 26 79.52 60.52 -26.14
N GLY A 27 80.21 60.39 -27.27
CA GLY A 27 79.61 59.95 -28.54
C GLY A 27 78.45 60.83 -29.04
N GLY A 28 78.42 62.12 -28.66
CA GLY A 28 77.40 63.08 -29.12
C GLY A 28 76.02 62.95 -28.47
N SER A 29 75.83 62.06 -27.49
CA SER A 29 74.53 61.85 -26.82
C SER A 29 74.13 63.00 -25.87
N VAL A 30 75.10 63.78 -25.40
CA VAL A 30 74.89 64.91 -24.47
C VAL A 30 75.82 66.08 -24.86
N PRO A 31 75.32 67.33 -24.91
CA PRO A 31 76.15 68.49 -25.21
C PRO A 31 77.19 68.76 -24.12
N TYR A 32 78.42 69.09 -24.54
CA TYR A 32 79.58 69.27 -23.65
C TYR A 32 79.35 70.31 -22.53
N GLU A 33 78.62 71.38 -22.83
CA GLU A 33 78.29 72.42 -21.85
C GLU A 33 77.49 71.90 -20.65
N THR A 34 76.63 70.90 -20.86
CA THR A 34 75.82 70.30 -19.79
C THR A 34 76.71 69.51 -18.84
N ILE A 35 77.74 68.85 -19.37
CA ILE A 35 78.70 68.06 -18.60
C ILE A 35 79.66 68.97 -17.85
N ALA A 36 80.11 70.05 -18.49
CA ALA A 36 80.90 71.08 -17.83
C ALA A 36 80.13 71.73 -16.66
N ARG A 37 78.81 71.97 -16.81
CA ARG A 37 77.97 72.46 -15.70
C ARG A 37 77.81 71.42 -14.58
N MET A 38 77.61 70.16 -14.92
CA MET A 38 77.50 69.06 -13.95
C MET A 38 78.80 68.86 -13.15
N LEU A 39 79.96 68.84 -13.82
CA LEU A 39 81.27 68.72 -13.16
C LEU A 39 81.65 69.95 -12.32
N ASN A 40 81.10 71.13 -12.64
CA ASN A 40 81.35 72.36 -11.89
C ASN A 40 80.47 72.52 -10.64
N HIS A 41 79.32 71.86 -10.59
CA HIS A 41 78.36 71.98 -9.47
C HIS A 41 78.38 70.73 -8.57
N ASP A 42 78.59 69.56 -9.16
CA ASP A 42 78.57 68.27 -8.47
C ASP A 42 79.99 67.68 -8.47
N GLY A 43 80.45 67.19 -7.32
CA GLY A 43 81.74 66.47 -7.24
C GLY A 43 81.69 65.13 -8.00
N ALA A 44 82.84 64.59 -8.40
CA ALA A 44 82.92 63.28 -9.08
C ALA A 44 82.17 62.18 -8.29
N ASP A 45 82.30 62.17 -6.97
CA ASP A 45 81.62 61.26 -6.05
C ASP A 45 80.07 61.41 -6.07
N GLU A 46 79.56 62.60 -6.36
CA GLU A 46 78.12 62.89 -6.41
C GLU A 46 77.51 62.44 -7.74
N LEU A 47 78.25 62.60 -8.84
CA LEU A 47 77.87 62.08 -10.16
C LEU A 47 77.92 60.55 -10.19
N GLU A 48 78.90 59.92 -9.54
CA GLU A 48 78.99 58.47 -9.41
C GLU A 48 77.82 57.90 -8.60
N LYS A 49 77.46 58.52 -7.47
CA LYS A 49 76.24 58.19 -6.70
C LYS A 49 74.97 58.33 -7.54
N ARG A 50 74.86 59.39 -8.33
CA ARG A 50 73.70 59.63 -9.20
C ARG A 50 73.61 58.59 -10.32
N TRP A 51 74.74 58.21 -10.91
CA TRP A 51 74.81 57.13 -11.90
C TRP A 51 74.36 55.79 -11.30
N GLU A 52 74.90 55.40 -10.14
CA GLU A 52 74.50 54.18 -9.43
C GLU A 52 73.01 54.18 -9.10
N GLN A 53 72.46 55.30 -8.64
CA GLN A 53 71.03 55.44 -8.37
C GLN A 53 70.18 55.27 -9.63
N ILE A 54 70.56 55.88 -10.75
CA ILE A 54 69.83 55.75 -12.01
C ILE A 54 69.91 54.30 -12.51
N LEU A 55 71.10 53.68 -12.47
CA LEU A 55 71.30 52.30 -12.87
C LEU A 55 70.44 51.34 -12.04
N GLN A 56 70.40 51.52 -10.72
CA GLN A 56 69.53 50.75 -9.83
C GLN A 56 68.05 50.94 -10.16
N ARG A 57 67.62 52.18 -10.44
CA ARG A 57 66.22 52.45 -10.81
C ARG A 57 65.85 51.83 -12.16
N THR A 58 66.74 51.85 -13.13
CA THR A 58 66.52 51.20 -14.44
C THR A 58 66.42 49.69 -14.28
N GLN A 59 67.32 49.06 -13.54
CA GLN A 59 67.25 47.62 -13.24
C GLN A 59 65.99 47.23 -12.47
N GLN A 60 65.55 48.06 -11.52
CA GLN A 60 64.29 47.85 -10.81
C GLN A 60 63.08 47.98 -11.74
N ALA A 61 63.09 48.97 -12.65
CA ALA A 61 62.04 49.16 -13.63
C ALA A 61 61.96 47.99 -14.62
N GLU A 62 63.10 47.51 -15.12
CA GLU A 62 63.18 46.34 -16.01
C GLU A 62 62.62 45.08 -15.33
N LYS A 63 63.04 44.80 -14.08
CA LYS A 63 62.48 43.69 -13.29
C LYS A 63 60.97 43.82 -13.10
N ARG A 64 60.48 45.04 -12.87
CA ARG A 64 59.05 45.30 -12.70
C ARG A 64 58.27 45.07 -14.01
N VAL A 65 58.84 45.45 -15.15
CA VAL A 65 58.26 45.19 -16.47
C VAL A 65 58.18 43.69 -16.75
N GLU A 66 59.25 42.94 -16.46
CA GLU A 66 59.27 41.49 -16.60
C GLU A 66 58.20 40.82 -15.72
N GLN A 67 58.09 41.21 -14.46
CA GLN A 67 57.05 40.73 -13.55
C GLN A 67 55.63 41.04 -14.05
N LEU A 68 55.40 42.25 -14.58
CA LEU A 68 54.11 42.63 -15.12
C LEU A 68 53.76 41.82 -16.39
N HIS A 69 54.73 41.52 -17.25
CA HIS A 69 54.51 40.66 -18.42
C HIS A 69 54.18 39.23 -18.02
N LEU A 70 54.88 38.66 -17.04
CA LEU A 70 54.54 37.34 -16.49
C LEU A 70 53.13 37.34 -15.92
N ARG A 71 52.78 38.36 -15.12
CA ARG A 71 51.44 38.47 -14.54
C ARG A 71 50.35 38.65 -15.60
N GLN A 72 50.63 39.39 -16.66
CA GLN A 72 49.72 39.53 -17.81
C GLN A 72 49.52 38.19 -18.52
N GLY A 73 50.58 37.38 -18.66
CA GLY A 73 50.51 36.02 -19.20
C GLY A 73 49.66 35.09 -18.33
N GLU A 74 49.88 35.08 -17.02
CA GLU A 74 49.11 34.31 -16.04
C GLU A 74 47.62 34.66 -16.10
N LEU A 75 47.30 35.96 -16.00
CA LEU A 75 45.92 36.44 -16.08
C LEU A 75 45.28 36.11 -17.44
N GLY A 76 46.03 36.22 -18.53
CA GLY A 76 45.57 35.83 -19.87
C GLY A 76 45.25 34.33 -19.97
N GLN A 77 46.02 33.47 -19.29
CA GLN A 77 45.77 32.03 -19.24
C GLN A 77 44.56 31.71 -18.34
N GLU A 78 44.44 32.33 -17.17
CA GLU A 78 43.28 32.19 -16.29
C GLU A 78 41.98 32.60 -17.01
N MET A 79 42.00 33.72 -17.74
CA MET A 79 40.86 34.16 -18.53
C MET A 79 40.46 33.15 -19.60
N LYS A 80 41.43 32.54 -20.30
CA LYS A 80 41.16 31.49 -21.30
C LYS A 80 40.58 30.24 -20.66
N GLN A 81 41.08 29.82 -19.50
CA GLN A 81 40.57 28.65 -18.78
C GLN A 81 39.13 28.88 -18.28
N LEU A 82 38.84 30.06 -17.74
CA LEU A 82 37.49 30.43 -17.31
C LEU A 82 36.52 30.52 -18.49
N ALA A 83 36.96 31.08 -19.63
CA ALA A 83 36.15 31.14 -20.85
C ALA A 83 35.89 29.76 -21.46
N ALA A 84 36.80 28.80 -21.29
CA ALA A 84 36.63 27.42 -21.76
C ALA A 84 35.82 26.54 -20.80
N ASN A 85 35.44 27.04 -19.62
CA ASN A 85 34.71 26.26 -18.62
C ASN A 85 33.23 26.17 -18.97
N ASN A 86 32.86 25.13 -19.72
CA ASN A 86 31.48 24.85 -20.13
C ASN A 86 30.67 24.04 -19.12
N ARG A 87 31.22 23.71 -17.95
CA ARG A 87 30.56 22.84 -16.95
C ARG A 87 29.16 23.31 -16.56
N LEU A 88 28.96 24.63 -16.45
CA LEU A 88 27.65 25.19 -16.13
C LEU A 88 26.64 24.98 -17.26
N ALA A 89 27.07 25.11 -18.52
CA ALA A 89 26.22 24.89 -19.67
C ALA A 89 25.87 23.39 -19.81
N GLU A 90 26.85 22.50 -19.62
CA GLU A 90 26.66 21.05 -19.60
C GLU A 90 25.67 20.64 -18.49
N SER A 91 25.90 21.09 -17.25
CA SER A 91 25.02 20.76 -16.12
C SER A 91 23.59 21.28 -16.32
N LYS A 92 23.41 22.46 -16.94
CA LYS A 92 22.08 22.99 -17.28
C LYS A 92 21.38 22.15 -18.34
N LEU A 93 22.12 21.70 -19.37
CA LEU A 93 21.58 20.83 -20.41
C LEU A 93 21.16 19.49 -19.81
N GLU A 94 22.00 18.88 -18.97
CA GLU A 94 21.68 17.64 -18.25
C GLU A 94 20.43 17.80 -17.39
N LEU A 95 20.33 18.89 -16.61
CA LEU A 95 19.14 19.19 -15.82
C LEU A 95 17.88 19.26 -16.69
N THR A 96 17.91 20.01 -17.79
CA THR A 96 16.77 20.13 -18.70
C THR A 96 16.40 18.80 -19.36
N CYS A 97 17.40 17.96 -19.69
CA CYS A 97 17.16 16.62 -20.22
C CYS A 97 16.40 15.75 -19.21
N VAL A 98 16.87 15.72 -17.95
CA VAL A 98 16.24 14.96 -16.87
C VAL A 98 14.85 15.51 -16.54
N GLU A 99 14.66 16.82 -16.52
CA GLU A 99 13.34 17.44 -16.31
C GLU A 99 12.34 17.05 -17.40
N ASN A 100 12.77 16.99 -18.65
CA ASN A 100 11.92 16.57 -19.76
C ASN A 100 11.59 15.07 -19.69
N GLN A 101 12.55 14.23 -19.34
CA GLN A 101 12.31 12.79 -19.10
C GLN A 101 11.32 12.59 -17.96
N LEU A 102 11.48 13.33 -16.85
CA LEU A 102 10.56 13.27 -15.72
C LEU A 102 9.14 13.68 -16.13
N ARG A 103 9.00 14.74 -16.94
CA ARG A 103 7.71 15.19 -17.46
C ARG A 103 7.06 14.12 -18.33
N ALA A 104 7.79 13.52 -19.26
CA ALA A 104 7.28 12.46 -20.12
C ALA A 104 6.83 11.23 -19.31
N CYS A 105 7.62 10.81 -18.32
CA CYS A 105 7.26 9.71 -17.43
C CYS A 105 6.02 10.04 -16.59
N ALA A 106 5.88 11.29 -16.11
CA ALA A 106 4.74 11.72 -15.33
C ALA A 106 3.45 11.71 -16.17
N GLU A 107 3.49 12.22 -17.41
CA GLU A 107 2.35 12.19 -18.34
C GLU A 107 1.92 10.76 -18.67
N HIS A 108 2.89 9.86 -18.90
CA HIS A 108 2.60 8.45 -19.15
C HIS A 108 1.98 7.76 -17.91
N TRP A 109 2.56 8.00 -16.73
CA TRP A 109 2.03 7.47 -15.48
C TRP A 109 0.63 7.98 -15.19
N GLN A 110 0.35 9.27 -15.42
CA GLN A 110 -0.98 9.85 -15.26
C GLN A 110 -2.00 9.17 -16.19
N THR A 111 -1.64 8.94 -17.45
CA THR A 111 -2.50 8.25 -18.41
C THR A 111 -2.82 6.84 -17.94
N LEU A 112 -1.81 6.08 -17.51
CA LEU A 112 -1.99 4.73 -16.99
C LEU A 112 -2.83 4.73 -15.70
N ALA A 113 -2.54 5.61 -14.75
CA ALA A 113 -3.24 5.69 -13.47
C ALA A 113 -4.73 5.98 -13.68
N VAL A 114 -5.06 6.95 -14.55
CA VAL A 114 -6.46 7.27 -14.89
C VAL A 114 -7.11 6.11 -15.61
N THR A 115 -6.42 5.47 -16.57
CA THR A 115 -6.98 4.33 -17.32
C THR A 115 -7.26 3.15 -16.41
N THR A 116 -6.34 2.80 -15.52
CA THR A 116 -6.54 1.73 -14.53
C THR A 116 -7.71 2.05 -13.61
N HIS A 117 -7.79 3.28 -13.09
CA HIS A 117 -8.90 3.67 -12.23
C HIS A 117 -10.25 3.63 -12.95
N LEU A 118 -10.30 4.04 -14.23
CA LEU A 118 -11.51 3.92 -15.04
C LEU A 118 -11.89 2.45 -15.28
N LEU A 119 -10.92 1.58 -15.55
CA LEU A 119 -11.17 0.15 -15.71
C LEU A 119 -11.69 -0.50 -14.42
N ASP A 120 -11.11 -0.16 -13.27
CA ASP A 120 -11.57 -0.65 -11.97
C ASP A 120 -13.03 -0.23 -11.73
N ASN A 121 -13.37 1.05 -11.97
CA ASN A 121 -14.74 1.54 -11.85
C ASN A 121 -15.70 0.81 -12.81
N VAL A 122 -15.28 0.56 -14.06
CA VAL A 122 -16.10 -0.19 -15.03
C VAL A 122 -16.30 -1.64 -14.58
N CYS A 123 -15.26 -2.27 -14.03
CA CYS A 123 -15.36 -3.61 -13.46
C CYS A 123 -16.34 -3.64 -12.29
N GLU A 124 -16.28 -2.69 -11.36
CA GLU A 124 -17.20 -2.60 -10.22
C GLU A 124 -18.66 -2.41 -10.67
N VAL A 125 -18.90 -1.51 -11.63
CA VAL A 125 -20.24 -1.29 -12.21
C VAL A 125 -20.73 -2.57 -12.90
N TYR A 126 -19.87 -3.22 -13.70
CA TYR A 126 -20.22 -4.46 -14.37
C TYR A 126 -20.54 -5.58 -13.38
N GLU A 127 -19.70 -5.77 -12.36
CA GLU A 127 -19.92 -6.75 -11.30
C GLU A 127 -21.23 -6.49 -10.55
N THR A 128 -21.62 -5.22 -10.40
CA THR A 128 -22.87 -4.80 -9.74
C THR A 128 -24.10 -5.00 -10.63
N GLU A 129 -24.03 -4.53 -11.88
CA GLU A 129 -25.19 -4.45 -12.79
C GLU A 129 -25.40 -5.70 -13.65
N ARG A 130 -24.33 -6.40 -14.04
CA ARG A 130 -24.37 -7.54 -14.98
C ARG A 130 -24.21 -8.89 -14.30
N GLN A 131 -24.77 -9.01 -13.10
CA GLN A 131 -24.88 -10.29 -12.42
C GLN A 131 -25.78 -11.24 -13.24
N PRO A 132 -25.34 -12.49 -13.52
CA PRO A 132 -26.20 -13.50 -14.12
C PRO A 132 -27.54 -13.58 -13.38
N GLU A 133 -28.66 -13.65 -14.10
CA GLU A 133 -30.00 -13.70 -13.52
C GLU A 133 -30.14 -14.81 -12.46
N THR A 134 -29.48 -15.94 -12.68
CA THR A 134 -29.40 -17.07 -11.73
C THR A 134 -28.76 -16.71 -10.40
N LEU A 135 -27.72 -15.86 -10.38
CA LEU A 135 -27.08 -15.40 -9.14
C LEU A 135 -27.91 -14.35 -8.42
N ARG A 136 -28.61 -13.48 -9.16
CA ARG A 136 -29.55 -12.51 -8.58
C ARG A 136 -30.72 -13.21 -7.89
N GLU A 137 -31.29 -14.23 -8.51
CA GLU A 137 -32.33 -15.07 -7.89
C GLU A 137 -31.80 -15.88 -6.71
N ALA A 138 -30.60 -16.44 -6.82
CA ALA A 138 -29.96 -17.11 -5.69
C ALA A 138 -29.73 -16.14 -4.52
N SER A 139 -29.37 -14.89 -4.79
CA SER A 139 -29.21 -13.85 -3.75
C SER A 139 -30.53 -13.61 -3.01
N ALA A 140 -31.66 -13.55 -3.74
CA ALA A 140 -32.98 -13.41 -3.12
C ALA A 140 -33.33 -14.62 -2.22
N PHE A 141 -33.10 -15.85 -2.70
CA PHE A 141 -33.30 -17.04 -1.88
C PHE A 141 -32.37 -17.06 -0.66
N LEU A 142 -31.10 -16.73 -0.81
CA LEU A 142 -30.15 -16.69 0.31
C LEU A 142 -30.56 -15.67 1.37
N SER A 143 -31.02 -14.49 0.95
CA SER A 143 -31.51 -13.47 1.88
C SER A 143 -32.72 -13.97 2.66
N GLN A 144 -33.62 -14.74 2.05
CA GLN A 144 -34.75 -15.35 2.75
C GLN A 144 -34.30 -16.47 3.70
N LEU A 145 -33.41 -17.37 3.24
CA LEU A 145 -32.88 -18.48 4.04
C LEU A 145 -32.08 -18.03 5.27
N THR A 146 -31.53 -16.83 5.24
CA THR A 146 -30.65 -16.31 6.29
C THR A 146 -31.22 -15.09 7.03
N GLU A 147 -32.51 -14.78 6.83
CA GLU A 147 -33.20 -13.64 7.43
C GLU A 147 -32.47 -12.30 7.21
N GLY A 148 -31.90 -12.12 6.02
CA GLY A 148 -31.19 -10.92 5.61
C GLY A 148 -29.75 -10.82 6.11
N LYS A 149 -29.20 -11.82 6.80
CA LYS A 149 -27.79 -11.81 7.23
C LYS A 149 -26.81 -11.81 6.05
N TYR A 150 -27.19 -12.46 4.94
CA TYR A 150 -26.43 -12.50 3.70
C TYR A 150 -27.32 -12.08 2.53
N LEU A 151 -26.89 -11.07 1.79
CA LEU A 151 -27.75 -10.34 0.86
C LEU A 151 -27.47 -10.69 -0.60
N ARG A 152 -26.22 -11.00 -0.93
CA ARG A 152 -25.79 -11.09 -2.34
C ARG A 152 -24.76 -12.17 -2.57
N ILE A 153 -24.91 -12.90 -3.68
CA ILE A 153 -23.97 -13.91 -4.16
C ILE A 153 -23.46 -13.49 -5.54
N TRP A 154 -22.18 -13.16 -5.68
CA TRP A 154 -21.62 -12.68 -6.94
C TRP A 154 -20.28 -13.32 -7.26
N THR A 155 -19.78 -13.10 -8.47
CA THR A 155 -18.52 -13.63 -8.96
C THR A 155 -17.69 -12.47 -9.50
N PRO A 156 -16.48 -12.22 -8.96
CA PRO A 156 -15.62 -11.18 -9.49
C PRO A 156 -15.22 -11.46 -10.94
N LEU A 157 -15.06 -10.41 -11.73
CA LEU A 157 -14.67 -10.50 -13.13
C LEU A 157 -13.31 -11.20 -13.28
N GLY A 158 -13.23 -12.11 -14.26
CA GLY A 158 -12.02 -12.89 -14.54
C GLY A 158 -11.66 -13.93 -13.46
N LYS A 159 -12.48 -14.10 -12.41
CA LYS A 159 -12.25 -15.08 -11.35
C LYS A 159 -13.42 -16.06 -11.28
N ASN A 160 -13.14 -17.36 -11.25
CA ASN A 160 -14.17 -18.39 -11.01
C ASN A 160 -14.36 -18.65 -9.52
N GLN A 161 -14.63 -17.61 -8.72
CA GLN A 161 -14.82 -17.70 -7.27
C GLN A 161 -16.10 -16.98 -6.84
N LEU A 162 -16.85 -17.59 -5.92
CA LEU A 162 -18.05 -16.97 -5.35
C LEU A 162 -17.69 -16.06 -4.18
N ARG A 163 -18.34 -14.90 -4.14
CA ARG A 163 -18.31 -13.94 -3.04
C ARG A 163 -19.72 -13.71 -2.51
N ILE A 164 -19.82 -13.58 -1.19
CA ILE A 164 -21.08 -13.39 -0.50
C ILE A 164 -21.01 -12.09 0.29
N ASP A 165 -21.90 -11.15 0.00
CA ASP A 165 -22.02 -9.92 0.77
C ASP A 165 -22.94 -10.16 1.98
N ASN A 166 -22.45 -9.84 3.16
CA ASN A 166 -23.25 -9.85 4.38
C ASN A 166 -24.06 -8.55 4.54
N ALA A 167 -24.93 -8.49 5.55
CA ALA A 167 -25.73 -7.31 5.87
C ALA A 167 -24.89 -6.05 6.19
N THR A 168 -23.62 -6.21 6.59
CA THR A 168 -22.71 -5.10 6.90
C THR A 168 -21.92 -4.62 5.67
N GLY A 169 -22.17 -5.17 4.48
CA GLY A 169 -21.48 -4.82 3.23
C GLY A 169 -20.09 -5.46 3.05
N GLN A 170 -19.73 -6.44 3.88
CA GLN A 170 -18.47 -7.17 3.76
C GLN A 170 -18.61 -8.33 2.76
N ALA A 171 -17.73 -8.36 1.76
CA ALA A 171 -17.65 -9.43 0.77
C ALA A 171 -16.78 -10.61 1.25
N LEU A 172 -17.42 -11.69 1.68
CA LEU A 172 -16.78 -12.88 2.23
C LEU A 172 -16.60 -13.97 1.16
N PRO A 173 -15.45 -14.67 1.15
CA PRO A 173 -15.28 -15.86 0.34
C PRO A 173 -16.04 -17.06 0.95
N LEU A 174 -16.44 -18.03 0.11
CA LEU A 174 -17.27 -19.17 0.51
C LEU A 174 -16.62 -20.06 1.59
N GLU A 175 -15.29 -20.11 1.61
CA GLU A 175 -14.48 -20.93 2.52
C GLU A 175 -14.57 -20.46 3.97
N VAL A 176 -14.71 -19.15 4.19
CA VAL A 176 -14.77 -18.52 5.52
C VAL A 176 -16.15 -18.68 6.16
N LEU A 177 -17.18 -18.96 5.36
CA LEU A 177 -18.55 -19.13 5.87
C LEU A 177 -18.67 -20.38 6.75
N SER A 178 -19.57 -20.33 7.74
CA SER A 178 -19.95 -21.51 8.51
C SER A 178 -20.50 -22.60 7.59
N ARG A 179 -20.41 -23.87 8.01
CA ARG A 179 -20.94 -25.01 7.24
C ARG A 179 -22.40 -24.80 6.85
N GLY A 180 -23.27 -24.46 7.81
CA GLY A 180 -24.69 -24.23 7.54
C GLY A 180 -24.95 -23.04 6.61
N THR A 181 -24.17 -21.96 6.72
CA THR A 181 -24.28 -20.83 5.77
C THR A 181 -23.90 -21.25 4.35
N ARG A 182 -22.82 -22.04 4.22
CA ARG A 182 -22.38 -22.56 2.93
C ARG A 182 -23.43 -23.45 2.28
N GLU A 183 -24.08 -24.30 3.07
CA GLU A 183 -25.18 -25.14 2.62
C GLU A 183 -26.39 -24.29 2.17
N ALA A 184 -26.74 -23.22 2.89
CA ALA A 184 -27.78 -22.27 2.45
C ALA A 184 -27.45 -21.61 1.09
N VAL A 185 -26.19 -21.22 0.87
CA VAL A 185 -25.72 -20.70 -0.44
C VAL A 185 -25.94 -21.73 -1.54
N PHE A 186 -25.60 -22.99 -1.30
CA PHE A 186 -25.78 -24.05 -2.29
C PHE A 186 -27.26 -24.39 -2.54
N ILE A 187 -28.11 -24.35 -1.52
CA ILE A 187 -29.57 -24.51 -1.69
C ILE A 187 -30.10 -23.37 -2.56
N ALA A 188 -29.76 -22.12 -2.24
CA ALA A 188 -30.20 -20.95 -2.98
C ALA A 188 -29.80 -21.01 -4.47
N LEU A 189 -28.57 -21.45 -4.77
CA LEU A 189 -28.09 -21.64 -6.15
C LEU A 189 -28.85 -22.74 -6.90
N ARG A 190 -29.20 -23.84 -6.22
CA ARG A 190 -29.97 -24.93 -6.83
C ARG A 190 -31.42 -24.51 -7.10
N LEU A 191 -32.03 -23.79 -6.16
CA LEU A 191 -33.38 -23.24 -6.33
C LEU A 191 -33.43 -22.25 -7.51
N SER A 192 -32.45 -21.35 -7.61
CA SER A 192 -32.40 -20.40 -8.72
C SER A 192 -32.17 -21.08 -10.07
N LEU A 193 -31.35 -22.13 -10.11
CA LEU A 193 -31.16 -22.92 -11.33
C LEU A 193 -32.44 -23.65 -11.74
N ALA A 194 -33.16 -24.26 -10.79
CA ALA A 194 -34.44 -24.91 -11.05
C ALA A 194 -35.51 -23.91 -11.55
N ALA A 195 -35.57 -22.72 -10.95
CA ALA A 195 -36.43 -21.62 -11.40
C ALA A 195 -36.10 -21.19 -12.84
N ALA A 196 -34.81 -21.04 -13.14
CA ALA A 196 -34.34 -20.65 -14.47
C ALA A 196 -34.70 -21.69 -15.55
N TYR A 197 -34.60 -22.99 -15.25
CA TYR A 197 -35.05 -24.04 -16.17
C TYR A 197 -36.56 -24.04 -16.36
N ALA A 198 -37.34 -23.85 -15.29
CA ALA A 198 -38.80 -23.79 -15.38
C ALA A 198 -39.27 -22.65 -16.28
N ARG A 199 -38.63 -21.46 -16.22
CA ARG A 199 -38.91 -20.34 -17.14
C ARG A 199 -38.62 -20.67 -18.61
N ARG A 200 -37.71 -21.62 -18.88
CA ARG A 200 -37.42 -22.14 -20.22
C ARG A 200 -38.34 -23.29 -20.64
N GLY A 201 -39.38 -23.58 -19.85
CA GLY A 201 -40.34 -24.65 -20.10
C GLY A 201 -39.90 -26.03 -19.61
N VAL A 202 -38.80 -26.12 -18.85
CA VAL A 202 -38.29 -27.38 -18.29
C VAL A 202 -38.49 -27.40 -16.78
N THR A 203 -39.52 -28.08 -16.31
CA THR A 203 -39.77 -28.25 -14.86
C THR A 203 -38.99 -29.44 -14.33
N LEU A 204 -38.00 -29.17 -13.47
CA LEU A 204 -37.21 -30.20 -12.79
C LEU A 204 -37.79 -30.46 -11.39
N PRO A 205 -38.12 -31.71 -11.03
CA PRO A 205 -38.48 -32.04 -9.66
C PRO A 205 -37.25 -31.92 -8.76
N LEU A 206 -37.43 -31.30 -7.58
CA LEU A 206 -36.37 -31.12 -6.61
C LEU A 206 -36.48 -32.21 -5.54
N VAL A 207 -35.47 -33.06 -5.44
CA VAL A 207 -35.35 -34.07 -4.38
C VAL A 207 -34.25 -33.63 -3.41
N LEU A 208 -34.63 -33.44 -2.15
CA LEU A 208 -33.75 -32.94 -1.08
C LEU A 208 -33.63 -34.01 0.00
N ASP A 209 -32.42 -34.38 0.37
CA ASP A 209 -32.16 -35.42 1.39
C ASP A 209 -31.34 -34.82 2.54
N ASP A 210 -31.96 -34.68 3.72
CA ASP A 210 -31.38 -34.13 4.96
C ASP A 210 -30.67 -32.78 4.79
N VAL A 211 -31.09 -31.95 3.83
CA VAL A 211 -30.41 -30.70 3.48
C VAL A 211 -30.42 -29.61 4.55
N LEU A 212 -31.28 -29.75 5.57
CA LEU A 212 -31.43 -28.79 6.67
C LEU A 212 -30.75 -29.24 7.97
N VAL A 213 -30.03 -30.37 7.97
CA VAL A 213 -29.46 -30.97 9.20
C VAL A 213 -28.48 -30.06 9.94
N ASN A 214 -27.74 -29.20 9.25
CA ASN A 214 -26.77 -28.28 9.87
C ASN A 214 -27.34 -26.87 10.12
N PHE A 215 -28.66 -26.69 10.02
CA PHE A 215 -29.31 -25.42 10.29
C PHE A 215 -29.73 -25.36 11.76
N ASP A 216 -29.63 -24.17 12.36
CA ASP A 216 -30.31 -23.91 13.64
C ASP A 216 -31.82 -23.80 13.40
N SER A 217 -32.61 -23.79 14.49
CA SER A 217 -34.07 -23.76 14.43
C SER A 217 -34.60 -22.62 13.56
N VAL A 218 -34.05 -21.41 13.74
CA VAL A 218 -34.44 -20.21 13.01
C VAL A 218 -34.19 -20.37 11.51
N ARG A 219 -32.99 -20.84 11.13
CA ARG A 219 -32.67 -21.11 9.72
C ARG A 219 -33.50 -22.25 9.13
N ALA A 220 -33.78 -23.30 9.89
CA ALA A 220 -34.61 -24.41 9.44
C ALA A 220 -36.05 -23.97 9.15
N GLU A 221 -36.64 -23.15 10.02
CA GLU A 221 -37.97 -22.53 9.80
C GLU A 221 -37.98 -21.64 8.55
N SER A 222 -36.97 -20.78 8.39
CA SER A 222 -36.83 -19.93 7.21
C SER A 222 -36.68 -20.76 5.94
N ALA A 223 -35.90 -21.84 5.98
CA ALA A 223 -35.76 -22.76 4.86
C ALA A 223 -37.05 -23.51 4.51
N ALA A 224 -37.80 -23.96 5.51
CA ALA A 224 -39.08 -24.61 5.29
C ALA A 224 -40.09 -23.67 4.60
N LYS A 225 -40.16 -22.40 5.04
CA LYS A 225 -40.97 -21.36 4.39
C LYS A 225 -40.53 -21.14 2.93
N VAL A 226 -39.23 -20.97 2.68
CA VAL A 226 -38.69 -20.79 1.31
C VAL A 226 -39.04 -21.98 0.41
N LEU A 227 -38.92 -23.22 0.91
CA LEU A 227 -39.23 -24.41 0.12
C LEU A 227 -40.73 -24.56 -0.17
N ARG A 228 -41.60 -24.25 0.80
CA ARG A 228 -43.06 -24.20 0.61
C ARG A 228 -43.44 -23.15 -0.42
N ASP A 229 -42.87 -21.95 -0.33
CA ASP A 229 -43.17 -20.85 -1.23
C ASP A 229 -42.66 -21.18 -2.64
N PHE A 230 -41.47 -21.79 -2.75
CA PHE A 230 -40.94 -22.30 -4.01
C PHE A 230 -41.84 -23.37 -4.64
N ALA A 231 -42.37 -24.30 -3.83
CA ALA A 231 -43.33 -25.29 -4.31
C ALA A 231 -44.65 -24.65 -4.79
N SER A 232 -45.10 -23.60 -4.10
CA SER A 232 -46.31 -22.84 -4.44
C SER A 232 -46.19 -22.10 -5.79
N LEU A 233 -44.97 -21.84 -6.26
CA LEU A 233 -44.70 -21.31 -7.61
C LEU A 233 -44.84 -22.36 -8.73
N GLY A 234 -45.25 -23.59 -8.40
CA GLY A 234 -45.48 -24.68 -9.35
C GLY A 234 -44.31 -25.65 -9.48
N HIS A 235 -43.30 -25.57 -8.61
CA HIS A 235 -42.20 -26.53 -8.56
C HIS A 235 -42.58 -27.74 -7.70
N GLN A 236 -42.23 -28.95 -8.15
CA GLN A 236 -42.35 -30.13 -7.30
C GLN A 236 -41.12 -30.22 -6.39
N VAL A 237 -41.35 -30.26 -5.08
CA VAL A 237 -40.31 -30.44 -4.05
C VAL A 237 -40.65 -31.67 -3.22
N VAL A 238 -39.71 -32.61 -3.13
CA VAL A 238 -39.77 -33.79 -2.28
C VAL A 238 -38.58 -33.73 -1.34
N MET A 239 -38.84 -33.58 -0.05
CA MET A 239 -37.79 -33.53 0.96
C MET A 239 -37.87 -34.74 1.88
N PHE A 240 -36.72 -35.38 2.10
CA PHE A 240 -36.53 -36.45 3.05
C PHE A 240 -35.74 -35.92 4.25
N THR A 241 -36.13 -36.36 5.44
CA THR A 241 -35.40 -36.09 6.66
C THR A 241 -35.56 -37.25 7.63
N CYS A 242 -34.49 -37.58 8.36
CA CYS A 242 -34.57 -38.48 9.51
C CYS A 242 -34.82 -37.75 10.84
N HIS A 243 -34.92 -36.42 10.81
CA HIS A 243 -35.00 -35.58 11.99
C HIS A 243 -36.44 -35.14 12.28
N GLU A 244 -37.01 -35.62 13.39
CA GLU A 244 -38.40 -35.33 13.80
C GLU A 244 -38.67 -33.83 13.96
N HIS A 245 -37.72 -33.07 14.51
CA HIS A 245 -37.87 -31.62 14.69
C HIS A 245 -38.03 -30.87 13.35
N ILE A 246 -37.32 -31.30 12.29
CA ILE A 246 -37.50 -30.72 10.95
C ILE A 246 -38.88 -31.05 10.41
N MET A 247 -39.34 -32.29 10.61
CA MET A 247 -40.69 -32.71 10.24
C MET A 247 -41.77 -31.84 10.91
N ARG A 248 -41.66 -31.57 12.21
CA ARG A 248 -42.59 -30.69 12.94
C ARG A 248 -42.61 -29.27 12.37
N ILE A 249 -41.45 -28.71 12.05
CA ILE A 249 -41.36 -27.37 11.41
C ILE A 249 -42.17 -27.31 10.11
N PHE A 250 -42.15 -28.36 9.28
CA PHE A 250 -42.94 -28.40 8.04
C PHE A 250 -44.44 -28.58 8.30
N ASP A 251 -44.81 -29.39 9.29
CA ASP A 251 -46.20 -29.59 9.71
C ASP A 251 -46.82 -28.28 10.23
N ASP A 252 -46.09 -27.56 11.09
CA ASP A 252 -46.51 -26.28 11.68
C ASP A 252 -46.80 -25.20 10.63
N ILE A 253 -46.11 -25.23 9.48
CA ILE A 253 -46.35 -24.30 8.36
C ILE A 253 -47.38 -24.82 7.34
N GLY A 254 -48.08 -25.91 7.66
CA GLY A 254 -49.17 -26.48 6.87
C GLY A 254 -48.74 -27.30 5.65
N VAL A 255 -47.50 -27.80 5.63
CA VAL A 255 -47.03 -28.70 4.56
C VAL A 255 -47.39 -30.14 4.92
N GLN A 256 -47.92 -30.90 3.95
CA GLN A 256 -48.21 -32.33 4.17
C GLN A 256 -46.91 -33.09 4.47
N VAL A 257 -46.80 -33.61 5.69
CA VAL A 257 -45.71 -34.52 6.07
C VAL A 257 -46.19 -35.96 6.00
N ARG A 258 -45.30 -36.86 5.56
CA ARG A 258 -45.55 -38.29 5.54
C ARG A 258 -44.45 -39.06 6.25
N VAL A 259 -44.84 -40.04 7.06
CA VAL A 259 -43.91 -40.93 7.76
C VAL A 259 -43.66 -42.15 6.90
N LEU A 260 -42.38 -42.43 6.64
CA LEU A 260 -41.97 -43.62 5.91
C LEU A 260 -41.97 -44.85 6.85
N PRO A 261 -42.28 -46.05 6.33
CA PRO A 261 -42.19 -47.27 7.12
C PRO A 261 -40.76 -47.54 7.60
N HIS A 262 -40.65 -48.30 8.69
CA HIS A 262 -39.36 -48.69 9.24
C HIS A 262 -38.50 -49.43 8.21
N GLN A 263 -37.18 -49.21 8.28
CA GLN A 263 -36.24 -49.82 7.33
C GLN A 263 -36.42 -51.34 7.24
N GLY A 264 -36.61 -51.84 6.02
CA GLY A 264 -36.80 -53.27 5.75
C GLY A 264 -38.25 -53.75 5.81
N GLN A 265 -39.22 -52.89 6.16
CA GLN A 265 -40.64 -53.20 6.12
C GLN A 265 -41.28 -52.54 4.89
N PRO A 266 -41.86 -53.32 3.94
CA PRO A 266 -42.64 -52.74 2.86
C PRO A 266 -43.91 -52.11 3.43
N GLY A 267 -44.22 -50.87 3.01
CA GLY A 267 -45.39 -50.12 3.45
C GLY A 267 -45.55 -48.84 2.65
N GLU A 268 -46.74 -48.22 2.74
CA GLU A 268 -47.00 -46.91 2.14
C GLU A 268 -46.62 -45.79 3.13
N ALA A 269 -46.27 -44.62 2.60
CA ALA A 269 -45.97 -43.46 3.43
C ALA A 269 -47.29 -42.86 3.95
N GLU A 270 -47.52 -42.96 5.26
CA GLU A 270 -48.73 -42.49 5.93
C GLU A 270 -48.65 -40.99 6.21
N ILE A 271 -49.78 -40.29 6.12
CA ILE A 271 -49.85 -38.85 6.44
C ILE A 271 -49.71 -38.69 7.95
N PHE A 272 -48.80 -37.81 8.37
CA PHE A 272 -48.69 -37.45 9.77
C PHE A 272 -49.88 -36.59 10.20
N TYR A 273 -50.48 -36.96 11.33
CA TYR A 273 -51.45 -36.12 12.04
C TYR A 273 -50.92 -35.95 13.47
N PRO A 274 -50.70 -34.72 13.95
CA PRO A 274 -50.35 -34.53 15.34
C PRO A 274 -51.47 -35.09 16.22
N GLU A 275 -51.13 -35.93 17.19
CA GLU A 275 -52.12 -36.39 18.17
C GLU A 275 -52.73 -35.16 18.85
N PRO A 276 -54.07 -35.05 18.95
CA PRO A 276 -54.69 -33.92 19.62
C PRO A 276 -54.17 -33.88 21.06
N LEU A 277 -53.79 -32.68 21.53
CA LEU A 277 -53.56 -32.42 22.95
C LEU A 277 -54.82 -32.86 23.70
N VAL A 278 -54.77 -34.03 24.32
CA VAL A 278 -55.78 -34.42 25.30
C VAL A 278 -55.60 -33.43 26.43
N GLU A 279 -56.47 -32.42 26.49
CA GLU A 279 -56.75 -31.74 27.75
C GLU A 279 -57.11 -32.86 28.72
N THR A 280 -56.16 -33.23 29.58
CA THR A 280 -56.44 -34.11 30.70
C THR A 280 -57.48 -33.36 31.51
N ALA A 281 -58.74 -33.74 31.33
CA ALA A 281 -59.86 -33.23 32.10
C ALA A 281 -59.44 -33.28 33.56
N PHE A 282 -59.41 -32.11 34.20
CA PHE A 282 -59.29 -32.01 35.64
C PHE A 282 -60.37 -32.93 36.23
N VAL A 283 -59.96 -34.06 36.78
CA VAL A 283 -60.82 -34.91 37.58
C VAL A 283 -61.08 -34.11 38.84
N SER A 284 -62.24 -33.45 38.89
CA SER A 284 -62.79 -32.90 40.12
C SER A 284 -62.89 -34.03 41.13
N GLN A 285 -62.06 -34.01 42.17
CA GLN A 285 -62.18 -34.92 43.30
C GLN A 285 -63.52 -34.64 44.00
N PRO A 286 -64.29 -35.66 44.41
CA PRO A 286 -65.50 -35.47 45.18
C PRO A 286 -65.14 -35.08 46.62
N GLU A 287 -65.87 -34.11 47.19
CA GLU A 287 -65.86 -33.80 48.62
C GLU A 287 -66.19 -35.06 49.42
N VAL A 288 -65.32 -35.42 50.37
CA VAL A 288 -65.57 -36.46 51.35
C VAL A 288 -65.92 -35.77 52.67
N GLU A 289 -67.14 -36.01 53.14
CA GLU A 289 -67.66 -35.60 54.45
C GLU A 289 -66.81 -36.18 55.59
N GLU A 290 -66.53 -35.33 56.59
CA GLU A 290 -65.82 -35.65 57.83
C GLU A 290 -66.56 -36.69 58.68
N ALA A 291 -65.79 -37.61 59.28
CA ALA A 291 -66.15 -38.29 60.51
C ALA A 291 -64.88 -38.56 61.35
N GLU A 292 -64.75 -37.86 62.47
CA GLU A 292 -63.92 -38.25 63.62
C GLU A 292 -64.63 -39.37 64.42
N PRO A 293 -64.03 -40.02 65.46
CA PRO A 293 -62.62 -40.24 65.83
C PRO A 293 -62.35 -41.73 66.20
N GLU A 294 -61.12 -42.10 66.58
CA GLU A 294 -60.81 -42.71 67.91
C GLU A 294 -59.33 -43.12 68.03
N VAL A 295 -58.83 -42.99 69.25
CA VAL A 295 -57.43 -42.99 69.69
C VAL A 295 -57.05 -44.38 70.22
N GLU A 296 -55.91 -44.93 69.79
CA GLU A 296 -55.17 -45.95 70.55
C GLU A 296 -53.68 -45.60 70.61
N ILE A 297 -53.10 -45.88 71.77
CA ILE A 297 -51.91 -45.29 72.37
C ILE A 297 -50.81 -46.37 72.50
N GLU A 298 -49.54 -45.92 72.45
CA GLU A 298 -48.31 -46.57 72.98
C GLU A 298 -47.76 -47.81 72.21
N GLU A 299 -46.45 -48.00 71.94
CA GLU A 299 -45.21 -47.52 72.60
C GLU A 299 -44.08 -47.27 71.56
N GLU A 300 -43.43 -46.09 71.66
CA GLU A 300 -42.00 -45.87 72.00
C GLU A 300 -41.03 -47.08 71.80
N ILE A 301 -39.82 -47.02 71.21
CA ILE A 301 -38.62 -46.26 71.61
C ILE A 301 -37.51 -46.40 70.54
N GLU A 302 -36.90 -45.24 70.19
CA GLU A 302 -35.50 -44.86 69.86
C GLU A 302 -34.62 -45.71 68.88
N GLU A 303 -33.70 -45.16 68.09
CA GLU A 303 -32.71 -44.12 68.39
C GLU A 303 -32.26 -43.33 67.13
N GLU A 304 -32.18 -42.00 67.33
CA GLU A 304 -31.04 -41.10 67.04
C GLU A 304 -30.52 -40.96 65.58
N TYR A 305 -30.29 -39.79 64.99
CA TYR A 305 -30.20 -38.39 65.43
C TYR A 305 -30.55 -37.48 64.25
N ASP A 306 -31.28 -36.41 64.55
CA ASP A 306 -31.36 -35.15 63.81
C ASP A 306 -30.18 -34.22 64.23
N PRO A 307 -29.79 -33.14 63.51
CA PRO A 307 -30.74 -32.05 63.23
C PRO A 307 -30.68 -31.44 61.81
N VAL A 308 -31.87 -31.27 61.24
CA VAL A 308 -32.61 -30.00 61.07
C VAL A 308 -31.78 -28.74 60.78
N ALA A 309 -32.07 -28.12 59.63
CA ALA A 309 -32.80 -26.84 59.54
C ALA A 309 -32.64 -26.30 58.11
N GLU A 310 -33.59 -26.54 57.21
CA GLU A 310 -34.77 -25.71 56.97
C GLU A 310 -34.44 -24.25 56.65
N GLU A 311 -34.52 -23.95 55.35
CA GLU A 311 -35.39 -22.93 54.72
C GLU A 311 -36.34 -22.19 55.70
N PRO A 312 -36.69 -20.90 55.49
CA PRO A 312 -37.42 -20.55 54.27
C PRO A 312 -37.39 -19.08 53.79
N GLU A 313 -38.10 -18.93 52.66
CA GLU A 313 -38.95 -17.80 52.25
C GLU A 313 -38.33 -16.48 51.74
N GLU A 314 -38.40 -16.37 50.41
CA GLU A 314 -39.28 -15.48 49.64
C GLU A 314 -39.41 -13.97 49.95
N VAL A 315 -39.37 -13.21 48.84
CA VAL A 315 -39.88 -11.86 48.55
C VAL A 315 -39.03 -10.64 48.98
N ALA A 316 -38.48 -9.93 47.99
CA ALA A 316 -38.96 -8.60 47.58
C ALA A 316 -37.96 -7.88 46.65
N GLU A 317 -38.52 -7.15 45.68
CA GLU A 317 -37.86 -6.23 44.74
C GLU A 317 -36.87 -5.26 45.41
N PRO A 318 -35.86 -4.75 44.68
CA PRO A 318 -35.29 -3.46 45.01
C PRO A 318 -35.64 -2.38 43.98
N VAL A 319 -36.19 -1.33 44.56
CA VAL A 319 -36.36 0.05 44.10
C VAL A 319 -34.99 0.68 43.80
N ALA A 320 -34.98 1.62 42.87
CA ALA A 320 -33.82 2.41 42.44
C ALA A 320 -33.29 3.34 43.55
N GLU A 321 -31.96 3.44 43.66
CA GLU A 321 -31.25 4.49 44.38
C GLU A 321 -30.33 5.28 43.43
N GLU A 322 -30.29 6.61 43.63
CA GLU A 322 -29.46 7.58 42.92
C GLU A 322 -27.97 7.42 43.24
N PRO A 323 -27.03 7.77 42.33
CA PRO A 323 -25.62 7.63 42.60
C PRO A 323 -25.11 8.74 43.55
N VAL A 324 -24.53 8.30 44.66
CA VAL A 324 -23.68 9.12 45.55
C VAL A 324 -22.30 9.29 44.90
N ALA A 325 -21.80 10.52 44.88
CA ALA A 325 -20.47 10.86 44.39
C ALA A 325 -19.39 10.37 45.35
N GLU A 326 -18.50 9.49 44.88
CA GLU A 326 -17.24 9.17 45.55
C GLU A 326 -16.12 10.06 45.00
N GLU A 327 -15.46 10.79 45.89
CA GLU A 327 -14.22 11.52 45.65
C GLU A 327 -13.09 10.52 45.40
N ILE A 328 -12.47 10.59 44.22
CA ILE A 328 -11.28 9.80 43.88
C ILE A 328 -10.06 10.61 44.34
N GLU A 329 -9.34 10.11 45.35
CA GLU A 329 -7.99 10.59 45.68
C GLU A 329 -7.00 10.06 44.63
N GLU A 330 -6.41 10.97 43.84
CA GLU A 330 -5.32 10.66 42.92
C GLU A 330 -4.01 10.46 43.71
N GLU A 331 -3.57 9.21 43.87
CA GLU A 331 -2.19 8.88 44.23
C GLU A 331 -1.28 8.99 42.99
N TYR A 332 -0.38 9.97 43.00
CA TYR A 332 0.64 10.14 41.97
C TYR A 332 1.83 9.20 42.23
N GLU A 333 2.01 8.18 41.40
CA GLU A 333 3.19 7.33 41.40
C GLU A 333 4.36 8.05 40.68
N VAL A 334 5.46 8.31 41.40
CA VAL A 334 6.65 8.98 40.84
C VAL A 334 7.46 7.98 40.02
N GLU A 335 7.38 8.06 38.69
CA GLU A 335 8.23 7.28 37.77
C GLU A 335 9.72 7.57 37.99
N LYS A 336 10.52 6.51 38.22
CA LYS A 336 11.99 6.60 38.22
C LYS A 336 12.51 6.80 36.79
N PRO A 337 13.53 7.65 36.58
CA PRO A 337 14.07 7.89 35.24
C PRO A 337 14.80 6.64 34.69
N LEU A 338 14.51 6.31 33.43
CA LEU A 338 15.12 5.23 32.66
C LEU A 338 16.66 5.43 32.51
N PRO A 339 17.46 4.36 32.55
CA PRO A 339 18.89 4.44 32.30
C PRO A 339 19.20 4.77 30.83
N PRO A 340 20.32 5.46 30.53
CA PRO A 340 20.67 5.86 29.16
C PRO A 340 20.97 4.64 28.27
N PRO A 341 20.65 4.70 26.97
CA PRO A 341 20.82 3.57 26.06
C PRO A 341 22.31 3.24 25.84
N PRO A 342 22.65 1.96 25.60
CA PRO A 342 24.03 1.54 25.35
C PRO A 342 24.56 2.15 24.04
N LYS A 343 25.84 2.56 24.05
CA LYS A 343 26.53 3.12 22.87
C LYS A 343 26.55 2.10 21.74
N LYS A 344 25.96 2.45 20.59
CA LYS A 344 25.98 1.64 19.36
C LYS A 344 27.43 1.33 18.95
N PRO A 345 27.75 0.09 18.57
CA PRO A 345 29.06 -0.23 18.00
C PRO A 345 29.25 0.50 16.66
N ARG A 346 30.48 0.94 16.38
CA ARG A 346 30.85 1.59 15.12
C ARG A 346 30.51 0.67 13.95
N SER A 347 29.66 1.16 13.04
CA SER A 347 29.30 0.49 11.79
C SER A 347 30.55 0.25 10.94
N GLN A 348 30.83 -1.01 10.62
CA GLN A 348 31.75 -1.36 9.54
C GLN A 348 31.10 -0.99 8.19
N PRO A 349 31.87 -0.59 7.17
CA PRO A 349 31.31 -0.23 5.87
C PRO A 349 30.63 -1.45 5.23
N VAL A 350 29.31 -1.35 5.03
CA VAL A 350 28.53 -2.32 4.27
C VAL A 350 28.86 -2.15 2.79
N ARG A 351 29.29 -3.22 2.13
CA ARG A 351 29.48 -3.25 0.68
C ARG A 351 28.10 -3.24 0.02
N ILE A 352 27.74 -2.13 -0.61
CA ILE A 352 26.53 -2.02 -1.41
C ILE A 352 26.81 -2.76 -2.72
N GLU A 353 26.15 -3.90 -2.94
CA GLU A 353 26.11 -4.51 -4.26
C GLU A 353 25.21 -3.64 -5.15
N VAL A 354 25.81 -3.08 -6.20
CA VAL A 354 25.07 -2.37 -7.25
C VAL A 354 24.24 -3.40 -7.98
N ILE A 355 22.97 -3.52 -7.62
CA ILE A 355 21.98 -4.24 -8.42
C ILE A 355 21.95 -3.53 -9.77
N HIS A 356 22.39 -4.21 -10.84
CA HIS A 356 22.24 -3.73 -12.20
C HIS A 356 20.77 -3.36 -12.42
N GLN A 357 20.51 -2.11 -12.79
CA GLN A 357 19.21 -1.69 -13.28
C GLN A 357 18.87 -2.59 -14.48
N PRO A 358 17.63 -3.10 -14.60
CA PRO A 358 17.23 -3.75 -15.84
C PRO A 358 17.33 -2.70 -16.95
N GLU A 359 18.04 -3.03 -18.04
CA GLU A 359 17.96 -2.27 -19.29
C GLU A 359 16.51 -2.36 -19.78
N ILE A 360 15.70 -1.36 -19.43
CA ILE A 360 14.40 -1.16 -20.06
C ILE A 360 14.72 -0.70 -21.48
N ASP A 361 14.46 -1.57 -22.45
CA ASP A 361 14.59 -1.23 -23.86
C ASP A 361 13.50 -0.22 -24.22
N TRP A 362 13.82 1.08 -24.13
CA TRP A 362 12.87 2.19 -24.37
C TRP A 362 12.45 2.34 -25.85
N LEU A 363 12.98 1.50 -26.75
CA LEU A 363 12.82 1.62 -28.21
C LEU A 363 11.76 0.68 -28.81
N TRP A 364 11.03 -0.11 -28.02
CA TRP A 364 10.05 -1.05 -28.57
C TRP A 364 8.85 -0.36 -29.25
N TYR A 365 8.61 0.93 -29.00
CA TYR A 365 7.51 1.68 -29.61
C TYR A 365 7.83 2.32 -30.97
N GLU A 366 9.10 2.49 -31.33
CA GLU A 366 9.46 3.10 -32.64
C GLU A 366 9.54 2.09 -33.79
N ARG A 367 9.48 0.79 -33.51
CA ARG A 367 9.75 -0.25 -34.52
C ARG A 367 8.56 -0.60 -35.43
N ASN A 368 7.35 -0.09 -35.17
CA ASN A 368 6.14 -0.50 -35.91
C ASN A 368 5.41 0.62 -36.66
N ALA A 369 6.02 1.80 -36.87
CA ALA A 369 5.34 2.88 -37.59
C ALA A 369 5.40 2.76 -39.13
N ASP A 370 6.31 1.96 -39.71
CA ASP A 370 6.54 1.91 -41.17
C ASP A 370 6.41 0.50 -41.80
N THR A 371 5.28 -0.17 -41.59
CA THR A 371 4.85 -1.24 -42.51
C THR A 371 3.40 -1.05 -42.94
N PRO A 372 3.12 -0.76 -44.22
CA PRO A 372 1.75 -0.76 -44.72
C PRO A 372 1.33 -2.21 -44.96
N GLN A 373 0.65 -2.83 -44.00
CA GLN A 373 -0.13 -4.04 -44.25
C GLN A 373 -1.62 -3.68 -44.28
N THR A 374 -2.08 -3.48 -45.51
CA THR A 374 -3.46 -3.63 -45.94
C THR A 374 -4.01 -5.00 -45.54
N GLY A 375 -5.13 -5.03 -44.81
CA GLY A 375 -5.95 -6.24 -44.66
C GLY A 375 -6.83 -6.22 -43.42
N TRP A 376 -8.14 -6.28 -43.63
CA TRP A 376 -9.07 -6.71 -42.59
C TRP A 376 -8.79 -8.20 -42.31
N VAL A 377 -8.62 -8.57 -41.05
CA VAL A 377 -8.58 -9.99 -40.64
C VAL A 377 -9.81 -10.25 -39.79
N ASP A 378 -10.68 -11.08 -40.36
CA ASP A 378 -11.84 -11.68 -39.71
C ASP A 378 -11.43 -12.54 -38.51
N SER A 379 -12.38 -12.62 -37.58
CA SER A 379 -12.40 -13.46 -36.40
C SER A 379 -12.20 -14.95 -36.69
N GLU A 380 -11.65 -15.66 -35.68
CA GLU A 380 -11.60 -17.12 -35.53
C GLU A 380 -10.57 -17.87 -36.39
N GLU A 381 -9.32 -17.94 -35.90
CA GLU A 381 -8.49 -19.18 -35.83
C GLU A 381 -7.06 -18.83 -35.36
N ASN A 382 -6.47 -19.69 -34.51
CA ASN A 382 -5.11 -19.66 -33.94
C ASN A 382 -4.86 -18.82 -32.67
N ALA A 383 -5.50 -19.23 -31.57
CA ALA A 383 -5.13 -18.85 -30.20
C ALA A 383 -4.35 -19.97 -29.45
N ALA A 384 -3.55 -20.80 -30.15
CA ALA A 384 -2.95 -21.99 -29.55
C ALA A 384 -1.42 -22.04 -29.47
N ASP A 385 -0.65 -21.07 -30.01
CA ASP A 385 0.82 -21.22 -30.01
C ASP A 385 1.61 -19.90 -29.92
N ARG A 386 1.25 -19.04 -28.96
CA ARG A 386 2.12 -17.94 -28.54
C ARG A 386 2.23 -17.93 -27.03
N SER A 387 3.18 -18.71 -26.52
CA SER A 387 3.68 -18.51 -25.16
C SER A 387 4.21 -17.08 -25.04
N PRO A 388 3.78 -16.31 -24.03
CA PRO A 388 4.30 -14.96 -23.83
C PRO A 388 5.81 -15.02 -23.54
N PRO A 389 6.60 -14.01 -23.94
CA PRO A 389 8.03 -13.94 -23.69
C PRO A 389 8.37 -14.20 -22.21
N ALA A 390 9.42 -14.99 -21.96
CA ALA A 390 9.81 -15.44 -20.62
C ALA A 390 10.23 -14.29 -19.67
N ASP A 391 10.45 -13.09 -20.21
CA ASP A 391 11.03 -11.96 -19.50
C ASP A 391 9.99 -11.02 -18.85
N LEU A 392 8.72 -11.41 -18.83
CA LEU A 392 7.64 -10.62 -18.23
C LEU A 392 7.62 -10.79 -16.69
N TRP A 393 7.53 -9.66 -15.99
CA TRP A 393 7.74 -9.56 -14.54
C TRP A 393 6.80 -10.42 -13.68
N TRP A 394 5.63 -10.84 -14.17
CA TRP A 394 4.71 -11.71 -13.43
C TRP A 394 5.05 -13.22 -13.50
N ASN A 395 5.90 -13.66 -14.44
CA ASN A 395 6.38 -15.05 -14.48
C ASN A 395 7.38 -15.36 -13.36
N ARG A 396 8.14 -14.35 -12.87
CA ARG A 396 9.09 -14.54 -11.75
C ARG A 396 8.41 -14.84 -10.41
N ASN A 397 7.21 -14.30 -10.18
CA ASN A 397 6.49 -14.51 -8.92
C ASN A 397 5.88 -15.90 -8.80
N GLN A 398 5.76 -16.68 -9.88
CA GLN A 398 5.28 -18.06 -9.79
C GLN A 398 6.37 -19.07 -9.40
N GLN A 399 7.65 -18.81 -9.71
CA GLN A 399 8.75 -19.70 -9.32
C GLN A 399 9.16 -19.55 -7.85
N GLN A 400 9.05 -18.35 -7.27
CA GLN A 400 9.36 -18.13 -5.85
C GLN A 400 8.33 -18.71 -4.88
N LEU A 401 7.11 -19.03 -5.32
CA LEU A 401 6.07 -19.64 -4.48
C LEU A 401 6.13 -21.18 -4.44
N VAL A 402 6.98 -21.81 -5.24
CA VAL A 402 7.13 -23.28 -5.28
C VAL A 402 8.33 -23.77 -4.45
N GLU A 403 9.29 -22.89 -4.14
CA GLU A 403 10.47 -23.26 -3.33
C GLU A 403 10.30 -23.03 -1.81
N ASP A 404 9.19 -22.41 -1.37
CA ASP A 404 8.90 -22.13 0.05
C ASP A 404 7.68 -22.91 0.59
N ARG A 405 7.43 -24.14 0.09
CA ARG A 405 6.44 -25.08 0.64
C ARG A 405 7.02 -26.43 1.03
#